data_AF-A0A2D9CH13-F1
#
_entry.id   AF-A0A2D9CH13-F1
#
_cell.length_a   1.000
_cell.length_b   1.000
_cell.length_c   1.000
_cell.angle_alpha   90.00
_cell.angle_beta   90.00
_cell.angle_gamma   90.00
#
_symmetry.space_group_name_H-M   'P 1'
#
loop_
_entity.id
_entity.type
_entity.pdbx_description
1 polymer ?
#
loop_
_entity_poly.entity_id
_entity_poly.type
_entity_poly.pdbx_seq_one_letter_code
_entity_poly.pdbx_strand_id
1 'polypeptide(L)'
;MKDNLFVKASIKNGELHFPIKAVGTRFKKFLSQLPDDSKLEIFVGVGGDKGSNPQLARIHAMIREIAQEIGYTFMEAKMEVKRASGLCFVRDKQEYCKSFADCDKEELNLVIQSCIEIGEFNNMNLR
;
A
#
# COMPACT_ATOMS: atom_id res chain seq x y z
N MET A 1 -0.93 -21.42 1.75
CA MET A 1 -0.40 -20.86 3.02
C MET A 1 -0.53 -19.33 2.90
N LYS A 2 -0.65 -18.54 3.97
CA LYS A 2 -0.56 -17.08 3.78
C LYS A 2 0.92 -16.78 3.56
N ASP A 3 1.32 -16.45 2.34
CA ASP A 3 2.74 -16.31 2.00
C ASP A 3 3.37 -15.05 2.61
N ASN A 4 2.53 -14.10 3.07
CA ASN A 4 2.97 -12.82 3.61
C ASN A 4 2.31 -12.50 4.96
N LEU A 5 3.10 -11.98 5.90
CA LEU A 5 2.64 -11.43 7.18
C LEU A 5 3.07 -9.96 7.31
N PHE A 6 2.09 -9.07 7.48
CA PHE A 6 2.33 -7.68 7.86
C PHE A 6 2.12 -7.49 9.37
N VAL A 7 3.11 -6.91 10.05
CA VAL A 7 3.11 -6.65 11.49
C VAL A 7 3.44 -5.19 11.76
N LYS A 8 2.57 -4.50 12.52
CA LYS A 8 2.88 -3.19 13.10
C LYS A 8 3.44 -3.39 14.51
N ALA A 9 4.70 -3.03 14.71
CA ALA A 9 5.40 -3.11 15.98
C ALA A 9 6.34 -1.90 16.13
N SER A 10 6.77 -1.64 17.36
CA SER A 10 7.78 -0.62 17.67
C SER A 10 8.98 -1.26 18.37
N ILE A 11 10.08 -0.53 18.53
CA ILE A 11 11.21 -0.98 19.34
C ILE A 11 11.11 -0.35 20.73
N LYS A 12 11.22 -1.17 21.79
CA LYS A 12 11.39 -0.72 23.18
C LYS A 12 12.55 -1.48 23.79
N ASN A 13 13.53 -0.77 24.35
CA ASN A 13 14.73 -1.36 24.96
C ASN A 13 15.50 -2.32 24.03
N GLY A 14 15.52 -2.05 22.73
CA GLY A 14 16.18 -2.92 21.74
C GLY A 14 15.36 -4.16 21.32
N GLU A 15 14.15 -4.34 21.86
CA GLU A 15 13.29 -5.48 21.53
C GLU A 15 12.04 -5.06 20.75
N LEU A 16 11.51 -5.99 19.97
CA LEU A 16 10.27 -5.83 19.23
C LEU A 16 9.08 -5.79 20.19
N HIS A 17 8.47 -4.61 20.33
CA HIS A 17 7.28 -4.37 21.11
C HIS A 17 6.02 -4.42 20.24
N PHE A 18 5.11 -5.34 20.56
CA PHE A 18 3.80 -5.38 19.92
C PHE A 18 2.82 -4.48 20.69
N PRO A 19 2.12 -3.56 20.00
CA PRO A 19 1.20 -2.62 20.66
C PRO A 19 0.03 -3.33 21.36
N ILE A 20 -0.38 -4.49 20.85
CA ILE A 20 -1.40 -5.34 21.47
C ILE A 20 -0.96 -6.81 21.44
N LYS A 21 -1.34 -7.56 22.48
CA LYS A 21 -0.98 -8.99 22.64
C LYS A 21 -1.38 -9.84 21.42
N ALA A 22 -2.54 -9.56 20.82
CA ALA A 22 -3.04 -10.31 19.67
C ALA A 22 -2.11 -10.25 18.44
N VAL A 23 -1.44 -9.11 18.20
CA VAL A 23 -0.49 -8.96 17.10
C VAL A 23 0.75 -9.83 17.34
N GLY A 24 1.27 -9.84 18.56
CA GLY A 24 2.37 -10.72 18.95
C GLY A 24 2.01 -12.20 18.83
N THR A 25 0.80 -12.60 19.26
CA THR A 25 0.31 -13.97 19.09
C THR A 25 0.21 -14.37 17.62
N ARG A 26 -0.29 -13.48 16.76
CA ARG A 26 -0.38 -13.72 15.31
C ARG A 26 1.01 -13.89 14.68
N PHE A 27 1.97 -13.06 15.06
CA PHE A 27 3.36 -13.17 14.59
C PHE A 27 3.99 -14.51 14.99
N LYS A 28 3.89 -14.88 16.27
CA LYS A 28 4.40 -16.18 16.76
C LYS A 28 3.73 -17.37 16.06
N LYS A 29 2.41 -17.32 15.89
CA LYS A 29 1.65 -18.37 15.21
C LYS A 29 2.07 -18.53 13.74
N PHE A 30 2.36 -17.43 13.07
CA PHE A 30 2.87 -17.47 11.70
C PHE A 30 4.22 -18.19 11.63
N LEU A 31 5.16 -17.83 12.51
CA LEU A 31 6.47 -18.48 12.56
C LEU A 31 6.35 -19.98 12.89
N SER A 32 5.49 -20.35 13.84
CA SER A 32 5.31 -21.76 14.24
C SER A 32 4.61 -22.63 13.19
N GLN A 33 4.08 -22.04 12.11
CA GLN A 33 3.43 -22.76 11.02
C GLN A 33 4.39 -23.03 9.86
N LEU A 34 5.56 -22.41 9.85
CA LEU A 34 6.58 -22.64 8.83
C LEU A 34 7.33 -23.93 9.15
N PRO A 35 7.61 -24.78 8.14
CA PRO A 35 8.48 -25.93 8.31
C PRO A 35 9.86 -25.50 8.83
N ASP A 36 10.51 -26.39 9.57
CA ASP A 36 11.92 -26.21 9.93
C ASP A 36 12.76 -25.99 8.65
N ASP A 37 13.82 -25.19 8.77
CA ASP A 37 14.69 -24.74 7.68
C ASP A 37 14.07 -23.82 6.61
N SER A 38 12.86 -23.30 6.86
CA SER A 38 12.27 -22.27 5.99
C SER A 38 13.14 -21.01 5.91
N LYS A 39 13.47 -20.58 4.68
CA LYS A 39 14.17 -19.31 4.44
C LYS A 39 13.17 -18.16 4.50
N LEU A 40 13.34 -17.29 5.50
CA LEU A 40 12.54 -16.10 5.70
C LEU A 40 13.26 -14.86 5.17
N GLU A 41 12.58 -14.10 4.30
CA GLU A 41 12.99 -12.76 3.93
C GLU A 41 12.15 -11.75 4.72
N ILE A 42 12.81 -10.88 5.51
CA ILE A 42 12.13 -9.92 6.39
C ILE A 42 12.47 -8.50 5.94
N PHE A 43 11.48 -7.77 5.47
CA PHE A 43 11.60 -6.34 5.19
C PHE A 43 11.18 -5.52 6.42
N VAL A 44 12.15 -4.87 7.06
CA VAL A 44 11.91 -3.99 8.21
C VAL A 44 12.05 -2.54 7.78
N GLY A 45 11.02 -1.73 8.00
CA GLY A 45 11.04 -0.29 7.76
C GLY A 45 10.59 0.47 9.00
N VAL A 46 11.26 1.59 9.28
CA VAL A 46 10.78 2.53 10.31
C VAL A 46 9.67 3.37 9.69
N GLY A 47 8.46 3.22 10.20
CA GLY A 47 7.32 4.03 9.75
C GLY A 47 7.44 5.46 10.24
N GLY A 48 7.51 6.42 9.32
CA GLY A 48 7.30 7.84 9.58
C GLY A 48 5.84 8.26 9.36
N ASP A 49 5.63 9.57 9.25
CA ASP A 49 4.33 10.17 8.93
C ASP A 49 3.93 9.95 7.46
N LYS A 50 4.90 9.61 6.61
CA LYS A 50 4.66 9.24 5.21
C LYS A 50 3.90 7.91 5.09
N GLY A 51 3.26 7.74 3.94
CA GLY A 51 2.58 6.52 3.53
C GLY A 51 3.50 5.30 3.57
N SER A 52 2.91 4.13 3.81
CA SER A 52 3.67 2.89 4.01
C SER A 52 4.01 2.19 2.68
N ASN A 53 5.15 1.48 2.63
CA ASN A 53 5.54 0.69 1.46
C ASN A 53 4.46 -0.32 1.00
N PRO A 54 3.74 -1.02 1.90
CA PRO A 54 2.63 -1.87 1.49
C PRO A 54 1.49 -1.12 0.80
N GLN A 55 1.16 0.11 1.22
CA GLN A 55 0.16 0.93 0.53
C GLN A 55 0.64 1.30 -0.87
N LEU A 56 1.90 1.75 -1.01
CA LEU A 56 2.49 2.07 -2.32
C LEU A 56 2.49 0.87 -3.26
N ALA A 57 2.89 -0.31 -2.76
CA ALA A 57 2.90 -1.55 -3.53
C ALA A 57 1.49 -1.93 -4.01
N ARG A 58 0.49 -1.83 -3.12
CA ARG A 58 -0.92 -2.07 -3.46
C ARG A 58 -1.41 -1.11 -4.53
N ILE A 59 -1.16 0.20 -4.38
CA ILE A 59 -1.54 1.23 -5.35
C ILE A 59 -0.94 0.93 -6.73
N HIS A 60 0.35 0.58 -6.77
CA HIS A 60 1.03 0.26 -8.02
C HIS A 60 0.47 -1.01 -8.68
N ALA A 61 0.08 -2.02 -7.91
CA ALA A 61 -0.58 -3.22 -8.45
C ALA A 61 -1.95 -2.87 -9.06
N MET A 62 -2.81 -2.17 -8.31
CA MET A 62 -4.14 -1.76 -8.78
C MET A 62 -4.08 -0.89 -10.04
N ILE A 63 -3.16 0.09 -10.10
CA ILE A 63 -3.00 0.93 -11.30
C ILE A 63 -2.61 0.11 -12.53
N ARG A 64 -1.78 -0.94 -12.37
CA ARG A 64 -1.41 -1.80 -13.51
C ARG A 64 -2.61 -2.61 -14.00
N GLU A 65 -3.41 -3.14 -13.09
CA GLU A 65 -4.62 -3.88 -13.45
C GLU A 65 -5.61 -2.94 -14.16
N ILE A 66 -5.84 -1.74 -13.62
CA ILE A 66 -6.70 -0.72 -14.25
C ILE A 66 -6.19 -0.38 -15.65
N ALA A 67 -4.88 -0.12 -15.78
CA ALA A 67 -4.25 0.21 -17.07
C ALA A 67 -4.47 -0.89 -18.11
N GLN A 68 -4.32 -2.16 -17.72
CA GLN A 68 -4.56 -3.30 -18.60
C GLN A 68 -6.01 -3.40 -19.05
N GLU A 69 -6.96 -3.19 -18.14
CA GLU A 69 -8.40 -3.29 -18.46
C GLU A 69 -8.85 -2.19 -19.42
N ILE A 70 -8.45 -0.94 -19.18
CA ILE A 70 -8.92 0.21 -19.97
C ILE A 70 -8.04 0.52 -21.19
N GLY A 71 -7.02 -0.31 -21.45
CA GLY A 71 -6.10 -0.16 -22.59
C GLY A 71 -5.14 1.04 -22.47
N TYR A 72 -4.84 1.49 -21.25
CA TYR A 72 -3.96 2.62 -20.98
C TYR A 72 -2.55 2.15 -20.60
N THR A 73 -1.57 3.04 -20.72
CA THR A 73 -0.28 2.84 -20.09
C THR A 73 -0.39 3.01 -18.57
N PHE A 74 0.58 2.43 -17.84
CA PHE A 74 0.68 2.64 -16.38
C PHE A 74 0.73 4.13 -16.01
N MET A 75 1.38 4.97 -16.81
CA MET A 75 1.50 6.40 -16.51
C MET A 75 0.18 7.15 -16.73
N GLU A 76 -0.57 6.82 -17.77
CA GLU A 76 -1.90 7.42 -18.01
C GLU A 76 -2.88 7.04 -16.90
N ALA A 77 -3.01 5.74 -16.59
CA ALA A 77 -3.86 5.28 -15.49
C ALA A 77 -3.43 5.88 -14.14
N LYS A 78 -2.11 6.03 -13.90
CA LYS A 78 -1.59 6.68 -12.71
C LYS A 78 -2.02 8.15 -12.61
N MET A 79 -2.10 8.86 -13.73
CA MET A 79 -2.57 10.26 -13.74
C MET A 79 -4.07 10.34 -13.46
N GLU A 80 -4.87 9.46 -14.04
CA GLU A 80 -6.31 9.39 -13.76
C GLU A 80 -6.59 9.11 -12.29
N VAL A 81 -5.89 8.15 -11.69
CA VAL A 81 -5.99 7.85 -10.26
C VAL A 81 -5.59 9.06 -9.41
N LYS A 82 -4.50 9.75 -9.75
CA LYS A 82 -4.07 10.96 -9.00
C LYS A 82 -5.08 12.10 -9.07
N ARG A 83 -5.74 12.27 -10.21
CA ARG A 83 -6.81 13.27 -10.40
C ARG A 83 -8.02 12.89 -9.57
N ALA A 84 -8.47 11.64 -9.66
CA ALA A 84 -9.61 11.11 -8.91
C ALA A 84 -9.40 11.18 -7.39
N SER A 85 -8.16 11.01 -6.92
CA SER A 85 -7.82 11.05 -5.50
C SER A 85 -7.52 12.46 -4.95
N GLY A 86 -7.72 13.51 -5.74
CA GLY A 86 -7.48 14.90 -5.32
C GLY A 86 -6.01 15.27 -5.14
N LEU A 87 -5.06 14.50 -5.71
CA LEU A 87 -3.62 14.79 -5.62
C LEU A 87 -3.13 15.77 -6.69
N CYS A 88 -3.97 16.09 -7.68
CA CYS A 88 -3.68 17.05 -8.74
C CYS A 88 -4.34 18.40 -8.42
N PHE A 89 -3.57 19.48 -8.51
CA PHE A 89 -4.03 20.85 -8.31
C PHE A 89 -3.40 21.78 -9.34
N VAL A 90 -4.09 22.86 -9.68
CA VAL A 90 -3.58 23.85 -10.64
C VAL A 90 -2.88 24.97 -9.87
N ARG A 91 -1.64 25.26 -10.26
CA ARG A 91 -0.86 26.41 -9.78
C ARG A 91 -0.22 27.07 -10.99
N ASP A 92 -0.28 28.41 -11.07
CA ASP A 92 0.33 29.16 -12.18
C ASP A 92 -0.10 28.66 -13.58
N LYS A 93 -1.37 28.27 -13.74
CA LYS A 93 -1.97 27.69 -14.96
C LYS A 93 -1.37 26.33 -15.40
N GLN A 94 -0.65 25.66 -14.52
CA GLN A 94 -0.08 24.34 -14.76
C GLN A 94 -0.63 23.33 -13.74
N GLU A 95 -0.98 22.13 -14.20
CA GLU A 95 -1.39 21.02 -13.34
C GLU A 95 -0.16 20.42 -12.65
N TYR A 96 -0.21 20.36 -11.33
CA TYR A 96 0.79 19.70 -10.49
C TYR A 96 0.13 18.55 -9.75
N CYS A 97 0.72 17.37 -9.83
CA CYS A 97 0.21 16.20 -9.12
C CYS A 97 1.23 15.70 -8.10
N LYS A 98 0.85 15.70 -6.82
CA LYS A 98 1.68 15.23 -5.71
C LYS A 98 2.19 13.80 -5.96
N SER A 99 3.43 13.52 -5.58
CA SER A 99 4.02 12.19 -5.69
C SER A 99 3.44 11.26 -4.63
N PHE A 100 3.15 9.99 -4.98
CA PHE A 100 2.73 9.00 -3.98
C PHE A 100 3.78 8.80 -2.87
N ALA A 101 5.06 8.97 -3.20
CA ALA A 101 6.15 8.88 -2.22
C ALA A 101 6.15 10.04 -1.21
N ASP A 102 5.41 11.12 -1.50
CA ASP A 102 5.25 12.28 -0.62
C ASP A 102 3.89 12.33 0.06
N CYS A 103 3.03 11.35 -0.21
CA CYS A 103 1.74 11.22 0.45
C CYS A 103 1.91 10.65 1.86
N ASP A 104 1.06 11.10 2.78
CA ASP A 104 0.87 10.48 4.07
C ASP A 104 -0.01 9.21 3.97
N LYS A 105 -0.27 8.56 5.10
CA LYS A 105 -1.05 7.32 5.14
C LYS A 105 -2.51 7.52 4.76
N GLU A 106 -3.10 8.67 5.05
CA GLU A 106 -4.49 8.99 4.80
C GLU A 106 -4.69 9.29 3.31
N GLU A 107 -3.80 10.09 2.73
CA GLU A 107 -3.74 10.36 1.29
C GLU A 107 -3.57 9.07 0.48
N LEU A 108 -2.66 8.16 0.89
CA LEU A 108 -2.54 6.87 0.21
C LEU A 108 -3.79 5.98 0.35
N ASN A 109 -4.54 6.10 1.44
CA ASN A 109 -5.80 5.37 1.57
C ASN A 109 -6.87 5.95 0.64
N LEU A 110 -6.91 7.27 0.45
CA LEU A 110 -7.78 7.91 -0.54
C LEU A 110 -7.44 7.43 -1.96
N VAL A 111 -6.15 7.36 -2.30
CA VAL A 111 -5.69 6.81 -3.59
C VAL A 111 -6.16 5.37 -3.77
N ILE A 112 -6.07 4.52 -2.75
CA ILE A 112 -6.57 3.14 -2.81
C ILE A 112 -8.09 3.13 -3.07
N GLN A 113 -8.86 3.98 -2.39
CA GLN A 113 -10.30 4.07 -2.63
C GLN A 113 -10.62 4.52 -4.05
N SER A 114 -9.93 5.54 -4.57
CA SER A 114 -10.10 5.97 -5.96
C SER A 114 -9.78 4.85 -6.96
N CYS A 115 -8.76 4.03 -6.71
CA CYS A 115 -8.50 2.84 -7.52
C CYS A 115 -9.68 1.84 -7.46
N ILE A 116 -10.27 1.60 -6.29
CA ILE A 116 -11.43 0.71 -6.13
C ILE A 116 -12.62 1.26 -6.91
N GLU A 117 -12.93 2.54 -6.77
CA GLU A 117 -14.05 3.20 -7.47
C GLU A 117 -13.89 3.14 -9.00
N ILE A 118 -12.68 3.42 -9.50
CA ILE A 118 -12.36 3.28 -10.93
C ILE A 118 -12.51 1.82 -11.37
N GLY A 119 -12.05 0.87 -10.56
CA GLY A 119 -12.22 -0.56 -10.84
C GLY A 119 -13.70 -0.95 -10.92
N GLU A 120 -14.50 -0.57 -9.91
CA GLU A 120 -15.94 -0.85 -9.86
C GLU A 120 -16.68 -0.26 -11.08
N PHE A 121 -16.32 0.96 -11.52
CA PHE A 121 -16.87 1.56 -12.74
C PHE A 121 -16.54 0.77 -14.01
N ASN A 122 -15.38 0.11 -14.05
CA ASN A 122 -14.93 -0.74 -15.16
C ASN A 122 -15.25 -2.23 -14.94
N ASN A 123 -16.13 -2.58 -14.00
CA ASN A 123 -16.50 -3.96 -13.65
C ASN A 123 -15.33 -4.85 -13.18
N MET A 124 -14.29 -4.25 -12.60
CA MET A 124 -13.15 -4.93 -11.98
C MET A 124 -13.34 -5.14 -10.48
N ASN A 125 -12.75 -6.20 -9.92
CA ASN A 125 -12.72 -6.41 -8.47
C ASN A 125 -11.29 -6.24 -7.90
N LEU A 126 -11.04 -5.09 -7.26
CA LEU A 126 -9.72 -4.69 -6.74
C LEU A 126 -9.63 -4.69 -5.18
N ARG A 127 -10.60 -5.32 -4.50
CA ARG A 127 -10.71 -5.29 -3.02
C ARG A 127 -9.79 -6.29 -2.31
#